data_AF-A0A5C7UAZ3-F1
#
_entry.id   AF-A0A5C7UAZ3-F1
#
_cell.length_a   1.000
_cell.length_b   1.000
_cell.length_c   1.000
_cell.angle_alpha   90.00
_cell.angle_beta   90.00
_cell.angle_gamma   90.00
#
_symmetry.space_group_name_H-M   'P 1'
#
loop_
_entity.id
_entity.type
_entity.pdbx_description
1 polymer ?
#
loop_
_entity_poly.entity_id
_entity_poly.type
_entity_poly.pdbx_seq_one_letter_code
_entity_poly.pdbx_strand_id
1 'polypeptide(L)'
;MKKLIGITLLAIATNSWAADPTPGDVDLFCSGMLIRASGLINQNIGSYSGEARASLLQISKHLENNGNILMQKGMVKGGTTESLNLGTSFATKNIGNNVIAIIQKGSNPNQSIMGCLKRN
;
A
#
# COMPACT_ATOMS: atom_id res chain seq x y z
N MET A 1 10.05 64.45 3.56
CA MET A 1 10.76 63.26 3.05
C MET A 1 11.59 62.65 4.17
N LYS A 2 11.15 61.52 4.76
CA LYS A 2 11.92 60.69 5.70
C LYS A 2 11.75 59.23 5.29
N LYS A 3 12.87 58.52 5.24
CA LYS A 3 13.05 57.13 4.78
C LYS A 3 12.50 56.12 5.81
N LEU A 4 12.18 54.92 5.29
CA LEU A 4 11.93 53.58 5.86
C LEU A 4 12.31 53.36 7.35
N ILE A 5 11.72 52.41 8.10
CA ILE A 5 11.83 50.94 7.99
C ILE A 5 10.80 50.33 8.96
N GLY A 6 10.17 49.19 8.64
CA GLY A 6 9.23 48.56 9.58
C GLY A 6 8.68 47.17 9.27
N ILE A 7 9.50 46.27 8.71
CA ILE A 7 9.40 44.79 8.86
C ILE A 7 8.08 44.15 8.40
N THR A 8 8.02 43.78 7.12
CA THR A 8 7.18 42.66 6.68
C THR A 8 7.79 41.38 7.25
N LEU A 9 7.15 40.80 8.27
CA LEU A 9 7.44 39.43 8.70
C LEU A 9 7.09 38.51 7.53
N LEU A 10 8.12 38.13 6.77
CA LEU A 10 8.04 37.07 5.78
C LEU A 10 7.96 35.76 6.55
N ALA A 11 6.73 35.29 6.80
CA ALA A 11 6.50 33.93 7.22
C ALA A 11 6.96 33.03 6.07
N ILE A 12 8.20 32.52 6.17
CA ILE A 12 8.68 31.45 5.31
C ILE A 12 7.90 30.20 5.72
N ALA A 13 6.75 30.00 5.07
CA ALA A 13 6.11 28.71 5.05
C ALA A 13 7.07 27.75 4.34
N THR A 14 7.89 27.04 5.12
CA THR A 14 8.67 25.92 4.62
C THR A 14 7.66 24.84 4.22
N ASN A 15 7.24 24.87 2.96
CA ASN A 15 6.64 23.71 2.34
C ASN A 15 7.72 22.62 2.37
N SER A 16 7.65 21.72 3.35
CA SER A 16 8.47 20.51 3.41
C SER A 16 8.05 19.65 2.22
N TRP A 17 8.82 19.70 1.13
CA TRP A 17 8.60 18.84 -0.01
C TRP A 17 8.92 17.42 0.46
N ALA A 18 7.89 16.58 0.58
CA ALA A 18 8.08 15.18 0.87
C ALA A 18 9.04 14.62 -0.19
N ALA A 19 10.16 14.03 0.24
CA ALA A 19 11.07 13.38 -0.66
C ALA A 19 10.32 12.28 -1.41
N ASP A 20 10.65 12.08 -2.70
CA ASP A 20 10.07 11.00 -3.47
C ASP A 20 10.32 9.65 -2.77
N PRO A 21 9.33 8.74 -2.76
CA PRO A 21 9.46 7.47 -2.06
C PRO A 21 10.63 6.67 -2.63
N THR A 22 11.47 6.15 -1.74
CA THR A 22 12.61 5.31 -2.16
C THR A 22 12.11 3.98 -2.74
N PRO A 23 12.92 3.25 -3.52
CA PRO A 23 12.57 1.90 -3.95
C PRO A 23 12.22 0.96 -2.79
N GLY A 24 12.84 1.15 -1.62
CA GLY A 24 12.52 0.40 -0.40
C GLY A 24 11.16 0.76 0.19
N ASP A 25 10.79 2.04 0.18
CA ASP A 25 9.46 2.50 0.60
C ASP A 25 8.36 1.93 -0.27
N VAL A 26 8.56 1.91 -1.59
CA VAL A 26 7.57 1.33 -2.52
C VAL A 26 7.44 -0.19 -2.30
N ASP A 27 8.54 -0.89 -2.03
CA ASP A 27 8.51 -2.32 -1.73
C ASP A 27 7.76 -2.59 -0.40
N LEU A 28 7.99 -1.80 0.65
CA LEU A 28 7.26 -1.93 1.92
C LEU A 28 5.78 -1.53 1.81
N PHE A 29 5.46 -0.48 1.07
CA PHE A 29 4.07 -0.13 0.76
C PHE A 29 3.35 -1.31 0.08
N CYS A 30 3.96 -1.87 -0.95
CA CYS A 30 3.40 -3.02 -1.63
C CYS A 30 3.29 -4.25 -0.72
N SER A 31 4.30 -4.49 0.14
CA SER A 31 4.25 -5.56 1.14
C SER A 31 3.04 -5.44 2.05
N GLY A 32 2.85 -4.27 2.69
CA GLY A 32 1.74 -4.04 3.62
C GLY A 32 0.38 -4.18 2.94
N MET A 33 0.27 -3.69 1.71
CA MET A 33 -0.95 -3.81 0.93
C MET A 33 -1.29 -5.27 0.58
N LEU A 34 -0.32 -6.06 0.11
CA LEU A 34 -0.54 -7.46 -0.28
C LEU A 34 -0.83 -8.35 0.93
N ILE A 35 -0.09 -8.18 2.04
CA ILE A 35 -0.32 -8.93 3.28
C ILE A 35 -1.71 -8.60 3.84
N ARG A 36 -2.09 -7.32 3.85
CA ARG A 36 -3.43 -6.92 4.33
C ARG A 36 -4.54 -7.45 3.42
N ALA A 37 -4.35 -7.42 2.10
CA ALA A 37 -5.29 -7.98 1.13
C ALA A 37 -5.50 -9.49 1.33
N SER A 38 -4.42 -10.25 1.56
CA SER A 38 -4.48 -11.66 1.95
C SER A 38 -5.30 -11.87 3.22
N GLY A 39 -5.03 -11.07 4.27
CA GLY A 39 -5.80 -11.12 5.52
C GLY A 39 -7.29 -10.83 5.33
N LEU A 40 -7.64 -9.87 4.46
CA LEU A 40 -9.03 -9.55 4.11
C LEU A 40 -9.71 -10.70 3.37
N ILE A 41 -9.03 -11.38 2.45
CA ILE A 41 -9.55 -12.60 1.80
C ILE A 41 -9.85 -13.66 2.87
N ASN A 42 -8.90 -13.95 3.74
CA ASN A 42 -9.06 -14.98 4.77
C ASN A 42 -10.19 -14.64 5.76
N GLN A 43 -10.39 -13.36 6.08
CA GLN A 43 -11.49 -12.91 6.96
C GLN A 43 -12.88 -13.16 6.34
N ASN A 44 -13.02 -13.03 5.02
CA ASN A 44 -14.30 -13.18 4.32
C ASN A 44 -14.48 -14.56 3.66
N ILE A 45 -13.51 -15.46 3.77
CA ILE A 45 -13.51 -16.76 3.07
C ILE A 45 -14.69 -17.66 3.49
N GLY A 46 -15.24 -17.46 4.69
CA GLY A 46 -16.37 -18.23 5.23
C GLY A 46 -17.64 -18.14 4.38
N SER A 47 -17.81 -17.05 3.64
CA SER A 47 -18.96 -16.84 2.75
C SER A 47 -18.84 -17.55 1.40
N TYR A 48 -17.72 -18.25 1.14
CA TYR A 48 -17.44 -18.94 -0.12
C TYR A 48 -17.27 -20.44 0.09
N SER A 49 -17.69 -21.22 -0.89
CA SER A 49 -17.59 -22.69 -0.90
C SER A 49 -17.06 -23.20 -2.25
N GLY A 50 -16.74 -24.50 -2.29
CA GLY A 50 -16.28 -25.18 -3.50
C GLY A 50 -15.06 -24.54 -4.16
N GLU A 51 -15.09 -24.45 -5.49
CA GLU A 51 -13.99 -23.91 -6.31
C GLU A 51 -13.67 -22.45 -5.97
N ALA A 52 -14.69 -21.61 -5.77
CA ALA A 52 -14.49 -20.20 -5.44
C ALA A 52 -13.66 -20.02 -4.15
N ARG A 53 -13.94 -20.84 -3.13
CA ARG A 53 -13.16 -20.87 -1.89
C ARG A 53 -11.71 -21.30 -2.15
N ALA A 54 -11.51 -22.35 -2.94
CA ALA A 54 -10.18 -22.86 -3.26
C ALA A 54 -9.34 -21.81 -4.00
N SER A 55 -9.92 -21.13 -5.00
CA SER A 55 -9.26 -20.06 -5.75
C SER A 55 -8.90 -18.88 -4.84
N LEU A 56 -9.82 -18.44 -3.97
CA LEU A 56 -9.53 -17.35 -3.03
C LEU A 56 -8.41 -17.70 -2.05
N LEU A 57 -8.36 -18.95 -1.56
CA LEU A 57 -7.24 -19.41 -0.71
C LEU A 57 -5.91 -19.42 -1.45
N GLN A 58 -5.89 -19.84 -2.72
CA GLN A 58 -4.67 -19.79 -3.54
C GLN A 58 -4.21 -18.34 -3.77
N ILE A 59 -5.14 -17.44 -4.06
CA ILE A 59 -4.86 -16.00 -4.22
C ILE A 59 -4.32 -15.43 -2.91
N SER A 60 -4.99 -15.68 -1.79
CA SER A 60 -4.57 -15.24 -0.45
C SER A 60 -3.12 -15.64 -0.15
N LYS A 61 -2.78 -16.92 -0.39
CA LYS A 61 -1.41 -17.43 -0.20
C LYS A 61 -0.41 -16.79 -1.17
N HIS A 62 -0.81 -16.57 -2.43
CA HIS A 62 0.04 -15.90 -3.41
C HIS A 62 0.34 -14.46 -2.99
N LEU A 63 -0.66 -13.70 -2.54
CA LEU A 63 -0.48 -12.32 -2.07
C LEU A 63 0.42 -12.27 -0.83
N GLU A 64 0.21 -13.17 0.14
CA GLU A 64 1.03 -13.27 1.35
C GLU A 64 2.50 -13.55 1.01
N ASN A 65 2.77 -14.54 0.16
CA ASN A 65 4.12 -14.91 -0.24
C ASN A 65 4.85 -13.74 -0.92
N ASN A 66 4.21 -13.08 -1.89
CA ASN A 66 4.80 -11.92 -2.56
C ASN A 66 4.97 -10.74 -1.59
N GLY A 67 4.01 -10.54 -0.69
CA GLY A 67 4.09 -9.52 0.36
C GLY A 67 5.29 -9.72 1.27
N ASN A 68 5.57 -10.96 1.69
CA ASN A 68 6.73 -11.30 2.52
C ASN A 68 8.06 -11.10 1.77
N ILE A 69 8.12 -11.43 0.47
CA ILE A 69 9.32 -11.18 -0.33
C ILE A 69 9.58 -9.68 -0.47
N LEU A 70 8.53 -8.89 -0.74
CA LEU A 70 8.64 -7.43 -0.80
C LEU A 70 8.98 -6.80 0.55
N MET A 71 8.52 -7.39 1.67
CA MET A 71 8.92 -6.96 3.01
C MET A 71 10.45 -7.02 3.14
N GLN A 72 11.03 -8.19 2.84
CA GLN A 72 12.48 -8.40 2.94
C GLN A 72 13.24 -7.46 2.00
N LYS A 73 12.82 -7.35 0.73
CA LYS A 73 13.42 -6.41 -0.24
C LYS A 73 13.35 -4.97 0.24
N GLY A 74 12.21 -4.55 0.76
CA GLY A 74 11.99 -3.19 1.26
C GLY A 74 12.85 -2.87 2.47
N MET A 75 12.93 -3.77 3.44
CA MET A 75 13.80 -3.62 4.61
C MET A 75 15.28 -3.51 4.22
N VAL A 76 15.76 -4.36 3.30
CA VAL A 76 17.15 -4.30 2.81
C VAL A 76 17.45 -2.99 2.07
N LYS A 77 16.47 -2.41 1.38
CA LYS A 77 16.61 -1.15 0.65
C LYS A 77 16.33 0.10 1.49
N GLY A 78 16.23 -0.04 2.81
CA GLY A 78 16.01 1.08 3.72
C GLY A 78 14.61 1.66 3.71
N GLY A 79 13.61 0.89 3.28
CA GLY A 79 12.21 1.31 3.37
C GLY A 79 11.77 1.54 4.82
N THR A 80 10.78 2.41 4.99
CA THR A 80 10.28 2.79 6.32
C THR A 80 9.06 1.96 6.75
N THR A 81 8.91 1.77 8.07
CA THR A 81 7.68 1.21 8.66
C THR A 81 6.44 2.06 8.34
N GLU A 82 6.62 3.36 8.15
CA GLU A 82 5.53 4.25 7.72
C GLU A 82 4.98 3.84 6.35
N SER A 83 5.85 3.58 5.37
CA SER A 83 5.44 3.08 4.05
C SER A 83 4.68 1.75 4.14
N LEU A 84 5.13 0.84 5.00
CA LEU A 84 4.41 -0.41 5.28
C LEU A 84 2.99 -0.17 5.82
N ASN A 85 2.88 0.74 6.78
CA ASN A 85 1.60 1.10 7.39
C ASN A 85 0.67 1.83 6.40
N LEU A 86 1.23 2.65 5.51
CA LEU A 86 0.47 3.28 4.42
C LEU A 86 -0.10 2.23 3.46
N GLY A 87 0.69 1.21 3.09
CA GLY A 87 0.21 0.08 2.28
C GLY A 87 -0.94 -0.68 2.94
N THR A 88 -0.79 -0.98 4.23
CA THR A 88 -1.82 -1.65 5.04
C THR A 88 -3.11 -0.82 5.15
N SER A 89 -2.96 0.48 5.35
CA SER A 89 -4.07 1.44 5.42
C SER A 89 -4.77 1.58 4.07
N PHE A 90 -4.00 1.64 2.98
CA PHE A 90 -4.52 1.67 1.62
C PHE A 90 -5.37 0.43 1.32
N ALA A 91 -4.88 -0.77 1.63
CA ALA A 91 -5.64 -2.00 1.47
C ALA A 91 -6.93 -1.98 2.29
N THR A 92 -6.86 -1.58 3.56
CA THR A 92 -8.04 -1.51 4.44
C THR A 92 -9.10 -0.54 3.89
N LYS A 93 -8.69 0.63 3.38
CA LYS A 93 -9.59 1.64 2.83
C LYS A 93 -10.18 1.27 1.47
N ASN A 94 -9.36 0.72 0.56
CA ASN A 94 -9.75 0.53 -0.84
C ASN A 94 -10.27 -0.88 -1.15
N ILE A 95 -9.85 -1.88 -0.39
CA ILE A 95 -10.38 -3.25 -0.49
C ILE A 95 -11.48 -3.43 0.54
N GLY A 96 -11.18 -3.12 1.81
CA GLY A 96 -12.11 -3.31 2.92
C GLY A 96 -12.70 -4.72 2.92
N ASN A 97 -14.02 -4.83 3.03
CA ASN A 97 -14.73 -6.11 3.01
C ASN A 97 -15.09 -6.59 1.59
N ASN A 98 -14.77 -5.83 0.54
CA ASN A 98 -15.07 -6.19 -0.84
C ASN A 98 -13.92 -7.00 -1.46
N VAL A 99 -13.81 -8.26 -1.03
CA VAL A 99 -12.78 -9.17 -1.52
C VAL A 99 -12.92 -9.45 -3.02
N ILE A 100 -14.14 -9.39 -3.56
CA ILE A 100 -14.37 -9.55 -5.01
C ILE A 100 -13.64 -8.46 -5.81
N ALA A 101 -13.52 -7.25 -5.27
CA ALA A 101 -12.78 -6.18 -5.94
C ALA A 101 -11.31 -6.53 -6.17
N ILE A 102 -10.69 -7.41 -5.38
CA ILE A 102 -9.30 -7.87 -5.61
C ILE A 102 -9.20 -8.67 -6.91
N ILE A 103 -10.20 -9.51 -7.20
CA ILE A 103 -10.18 -10.45 -8.33
C ILE A 103 -10.90 -9.91 -9.57
N GLN A 104 -11.73 -8.88 -9.41
CA GLN A 104 -12.43 -8.23 -10.51
C GLN A 104 -11.43 -7.45 -11.38
N LYS A 105 -11.13 -8.02 -12.55
CA LYS A 105 -10.21 -7.42 -13.53
C LYS A 105 -10.58 -5.96 -13.82
N GLY A 106 -9.59 -5.07 -13.69
CA GLY A 106 -9.73 -3.65 -14.02
C GLY A 106 -10.32 -2.79 -12.89
N SER A 107 -10.72 -3.37 -11.76
CA SER A 107 -11.03 -2.58 -10.56
C SER A 107 -9.76 -1.87 -10.05
N ASN A 108 -9.92 -0.75 -9.33
CA ASN A 108 -8.79 -0.05 -8.72
C ASN A 108 -7.98 -0.97 -7.78
N PRO A 109 -8.60 -1.77 -6.88
CA PRO A 109 -7.85 -2.69 -6.03
C PRO A 109 -7.09 -3.77 -6.81
N ASN A 110 -7.70 -4.32 -7.87
CA ASN A 110 -7.04 -5.29 -8.74
C ASN A 110 -5.81 -4.67 -9.43
N GLN A 111 -5.94 -3.47 -9.99
CA GLN A 111 -4.84 -2.76 -10.63
C GLN A 111 -3.69 -2.47 -9.66
N SER A 112 -4.00 -1.99 -8.44
CA SER A 112 -2.98 -1.75 -7.41
C SER A 112 -2.26 -3.04 -7.02
N ILE A 113 -2.99 -4.13 -6.79
CA ILE A 113 -2.42 -5.44 -6.47
C ILE A 113 -1.52 -5.93 -7.59
N MET A 114 -1.99 -5.89 -8.84
CA MET A 114 -1.19 -6.30 -10.00
C MET A 114 0.05 -5.41 -10.17
N GLY A 115 -0.04 -4.12 -9.87
CA GLY A 115 1.12 -3.21 -9.85
C GLY A 115 2.16 -3.64 -8.82
N CYS A 116 1.73 -4.02 -7.62
CA CYS A 116 2.64 -4.51 -6.59
C CYS A 116 3.20 -5.91 -6.87
N LEU A 117 2.42 -6.81 -7.46
CA LEU A 117 2.89 -8.14 -7.86
C LEU A 117 3.98 -8.07 -8.93
N LYS A 118 3.98 -7.05 -9.80
CA LYS A 118 5.05 -6.82 -10.80
C LYS A 118 6.39 -6.40 -10.19
N ARG A 119 6.42 -6.07 -8.89
CA ARG A 119 7.66 -5.69 -8.20
C ARG A 119 8.39 -6.88 -7.59
N ASN A 120 7.76 -8.04 -7.52
CA ASN A 120 8.41 -9.27 -7.09
C ASN A 120 9.04 -9.97 -8.30
#